data_AF-A0A9E3DDT9-F1
#
_entry.id   AF-A0A9E3DDT9-F1
#
_cell.length_a   1.000
_cell.length_b   1.000
_cell.length_c   1.000
_cell.angle_alpha   90.00
_cell.angle_beta   90.00
_cell.angle_gamma   90.00
#
_symmetry.space_group_name_H-M   'P 1'
#
loop_
_entity.id
_entity.type
_entity.pdbx_description
1 polymer ?
#
loop_
_entity_poly.entity_id
_entity_poly.type
_entity_poly.pdbx_seq_one_letter_code
_entity_poly.pdbx_strand_id
1 'polypeptide(L)'
;ATASPGAWGLSLDPFNWKASKDADVFVEVIVDRAGGLVTGVSYGGKPVPQTALVYPNNDQSKGKLYRFRLPKGGTGIELPVVISTTGSAWYMATAYSVKDVHKVGPLQVVYGNSKAPSQLPTSPPGYVVIQSFAASNAAGPVYQQVKSGGGSLRFTGHLPSIDLMISSDNVGGTTFAATAGSANNWVGLAQAIS
;
A
#
# COMPACT_ATOMS: atom_id res chain seq x y z
N ALA A 1 12.87 -3.95 0.16
CA ALA A 1 11.81 -3.92 -0.87
C ALA A 1 12.17 -2.90 -1.95
N THR A 2 11.84 -3.17 -3.21
CA THR A 2 11.87 -2.19 -4.31
C THR A 2 10.43 -1.90 -4.74
N ALA A 3 10.09 -0.65 -5.06
CA ALA A 3 8.75 -0.23 -5.48
C ALA A 3 8.73 0.27 -6.93
N SER A 4 7.57 0.27 -7.56
CA SER A 4 7.32 0.85 -8.88
C SER A 4 7.04 2.36 -8.79
N PRO A 5 7.05 3.09 -9.92
CA PRO A 5 6.59 4.49 -9.98
C PRO A 5 5.09 4.68 -9.64
N GLY A 6 4.31 3.60 -9.64
CA GLY A 6 2.87 3.61 -9.44
C GLY A 6 2.04 3.98 -10.68
N ALA A 7 0.72 3.95 -10.53
CA ALA A 7 -0.27 4.40 -11.51
C ALA A 7 -1.43 5.09 -10.78
N TRP A 8 -2.10 6.05 -11.43
CA TRP A 8 -3.18 6.82 -10.82
C TRP A 8 -4.15 7.36 -11.87
N GLY A 9 -5.42 7.50 -11.51
CA GLY A 9 -6.45 7.98 -12.43
C GLY A 9 -7.88 7.68 -11.98
N LEU A 10 -8.85 8.08 -12.81
CA LEU A 10 -10.24 7.61 -12.74
C LEU A 10 -10.40 6.15 -13.20
N SER A 11 -9.39 5.69 -13.96
CA SER A 11 -9.07 4.31 -14.27
C SER A 11 -7.56 4.13 -14.05
N LEU A 12 -7.12 2.90 -13.84
CA LEU A 12 -5.69 2.59 -13.74
C LEU A 12 -5.20 1.99 -15.04
N ASP A 13 -4.36 2.75 -15.75
CA ASP A 13 -3.62 2.20 -16.89
C ASP A 13 -2.61 1.15 -16.39
N PRO A 14 -2.42 0.06 -17.15
CA PRO A 14 -1.36 -0.89 -16.84
C PRO A 14 0.00 -0.21 -16.78
N PHE A 15 0.86 -0.65 -15.87
CA PHE A 15 2.23 -0.19 -15.79
C PHE A 15 3.19 -1.36 -15.73
N ASN A 16 4.36 -1.20 -16.33
CA ASN A 16 5.39 -2.21 -16.32
C ASN A 16 6.27 -2.07 -15.09
N TRP A 17 6.65 -3.21 -14.51
CA TRP A 17 7.56 -3.22 -13.38
C TRP A 17 8.35 -4.54 -13.27
N LYS A 18 9.60 -4.42 -12.83
CA LYS A 18 10.55 -5.52 -12.69
C LYS A 18 10.65 -5.95 -11.21
N ALA A 19 9.87 -6.95 -10.84
CA ALA A 19 10.04 -7.62 -9.56
C ALA A 19 11.35 -8.42 -9.56
N SER A 20 12.03 -8.45 -8.42
CA SER A 20 13.21 -9.30 -8.27
C SER A 20 12.87 -10.77 -8.48
N LYS A 21 13.78 -11.54 -9.09
CA LYS A 21 13.58 -12.98 -9.29
C LYS A 21 13.30 -13.69 -7.95
N ASP A 22 12.32 -14.59 -7.96
CA ASP A 22 11.86 -15.41 -6.84
C ASP A 22 11.30 -14.61 -5.63
N ALA A 23 11.19 -13.29 -5.76
CA ALA A 23 10.62 -12.43 -4.73
C ALA A 23 9.09 -12.54 -4.70
N ASP A 24 8.53 -12.29 -3.53
CA ASP A 24 7.10 -12.01 -3.41
C ASP A 24 6.78 -10.68 -4.08
N VAL A 25 5.68 -10.67 -4.83
CA VAL A 25 5.14 -9.47 -5.47
C VAL A 25 3.94 -9.00 -4.66
N PHE A 26 3.93 -7.72 -4.31
CA PHE A 26 2.81 -7.07 -3.66
C PHE A 26 2.30 -5.94 -4.55
N VAL A 27 1.00 -5.70 -4.49
CA VAL A 27 0.35 -4.55 -5.10
C VAL A 27 -0.54 -3.92 -4.05
N GLU A 28 -0.47 -2.60 -3.92
CA GLU A 28 -1.40 -1.83 -3.11
C GLU A 28 -2.20 -0.88 -3.97
N VAL A 29 -3.48 -0.73 -3.63
CA VAL A 29 -4.39 0.17 -4.32
C VAL A 29 -5.21 0.93 -3.28
N ILE A 30 -5.17 2.26 -3.32
CA ILE A 30 -6.03 3.14 -2.55
C ILE A 30 -7.13 3.70 -3.45
N VAL A 31 -8.36 3.72 -2.94
CA VAL A 31 -9.56 4.22 -3.62
C VAL A 31 -10.19 5.32 -2.79
N ASP A 32 -10.57 6.43 -3.43
CA ASP A 32 -10.93 7.67 -2.73
C ASP A 32 -12.34 7.72 -2.12
N ARG A 33 -13.22 6.77 -2.47
CA ARG A 33 -14.63 6.71 -2.02
C ARG A 33 -15.22 5.30 -2.11
N ALA A 34 -16.41 5.15 -1.54
CA ALA A 34 -17.13 3.86 -1.52
C ALA A 34 -17.51 3.32 -2.93
N GLY A 35 -17.80 4.21 -3.89
CA GLY A 35 -18.32 3.81 -5.21
C GLY A 35 -17.33 3.11 -6.15
N GLY A 36 -16.02 3.23 -5.91
CA GLY A 36 -14.99 2.55 -6.69
C GLY A 36 -14.54 1.23 -6.07
N LEU A 37 -14.28 0.22 -6.91
CA LEU A 37 -13.85 -1.10 -6.48
C LEU A 37 -12.68 -1.60 -7.32
N VAL A 38 -11.78 -2.35 -6.68
CA VAL A 38 -10.78 -3.17 -7.37
C VAL A 38 -11.35 -4.57 -7.53
N THR A 39 -11.45 -5.06 -8.76
CA THR A 39 -12.06 -6.35 -9.10
C THR A 39 -11.03 -7.42 -9.46
N GLY A 40 -9.79 -7.04 -9.73
CA GLY A 40 -8.72 -7.98 -9.99
C GLY A 40 -7.35 -7.30 -10.10
N VAL A 41 -6.30 -8.07 -9.82
CA VAL A 41 -4.92 -7.65 -10.03
C VAL A 41 -4.18 -8.80 -10.68
N SER A 42 -3.33 -8.51 -11.66
CA SER A 42 -2.39 -9.47 -12.24
C SER A 42 -0.98 -8.90 -12.40
N TYR A 43 0.01 -9.79 -12.35
CA TYR A 43 1.41 -9.49 -12.64
C TYR A 43 1.92 -10.47 -13.70
N GLY A 44 2.29 -9.97 -14.88
CA GLY A 44 2.66 -10.81 -16.02
C GLY A 44 1.54 -11.79 -16.43
N GLY A 45 0.28 -11.37 -16.30
CA GLY A 45 -0.89 -12.20 -16.57
C GLY A 45 -1.25 -13.21 -15.47
N LYS A 46 -0.44 -13.36 -14.43
CA LYS A 46 -0.78 -14.23 -13.28
C LYS A 46 -1.65 -13.46 -12.28
N PRO A 47 -2.79 -14.01 -11.83
CA PRO A 47 -3.59 -13.38 -10.79
C PRO A 47 -2.78 -13.16 -9.50
N VAL A 48 -2.95 -12.00 -8.88
CA VAL A 48 -2.38 -11.63 -7.59
C VAL A 48 -3.54 -11.58 -6.57
N PRO A 49 -3.72 -12.61 -5.72
CA PRO A 49 -4.83 -12.65 -4.77
C PRO A 49 -4.82 -11.49 -3.76
N GLN A 50 -6.02 -11.04 -3.37
CA GLN A 50 -6.19 -10.06 -2.30
C GLN A 50 -5.82 -10.67 -0.95
N THR A 51 -5.07 -9.92 -0.15
CA THR A 51 -4.67 -10.29 1.21
C THR A 51 -5.20 -9.33 2.28
N ALA A 52 -5.51 -8.09 1.91
CA ALA A 52 -6.10 -7.10 2.80
C ALA A 52 -7.12 -6.22 2.09
N LEU A 53 -8.14 -5.82 2.83
CA LEU A 53 -9.04 -4.71 2.53
C LEU A 53 -9.31 -3.97 3.85
N VAL A 54 -8.87 -2.72 3.94
CA VAL A 54 -9.01 -1.88 5.13
C VAL A 54 -9.49 -0.49 4.75
N TYR A 55 -10.10 0.23 5.69
CA TYR A 55 -10.78 1.49 5.40
C TYR A 55 -10.13 2.65 6.17
N PRO A 56 -9.83 3.79 5.52
CA PRO A 56 -9.40 5.00 6.20
C PRO A 56 -10.41 5.43 7.29
N ASN A 57 -9.90 5.73 8.48
CA ASN A 57 -10.70 5.99 9.68
C ASN A 57 -11.71 4.88 10.04
N ASN A 58 -11.45 3.63 9.61
CA ASN A 58 -12.37 2.49 9.77
C ASN A 58 -13.78 2.74 9.21
N ASP A 59 -13.89 3.55 8.17
CA ASP A 59 -15.15 3.92 7.56
C ASP A 59 -15.07 3.73 6.04
N GLN A 60 -15.79 2.73 5.53
CA GLN A 60 -15.83 2.40 4.11
C GLN A 60 -16.32 3.56 3.22
N SER A 61 -17.03 4.54 3.78
CA SER A 61 -17.45 5.73 3.05
C SER A 61 -16.25 6.60 2.66
N LYS A 62 -15.17 6.56 3.47
CA LYS A 62 -13.97 7.38 3.26
C LYS A 62 -13.10 6.87 2.14
N GLY A 63 -13.18 5.60 1.78
CA GLY A 63 -12.35 4.97 0.77
C GLY A 63 -11.89 3.58 1.19
N LYS A 64 -10.92 3.02 0.46
CA LYS A 64 -10.47 1.63 0.65
C LYS A 64 -8.99 1.50 0.31
N LEU A 65 -8.23 0.84 1.18
CA LEU A 65 -6.88 0.36 0.88
C LEU A 65 -6.94 -1.16 0.69
N TYR A 66 -6.50 -1.60 -0.48
CA TYR A 66 -6.32 -3.00 -0.84
C TYR A 66 -4.84 -3.36 -0.81
N ARG A 67 -4.52 -4.58 -0.35
CA ARG A 67 -3.20 -5.20 -0.53
C ARG A 67 -3.36 -6.56 -1.19
N PHE A 68 -2.59 -6.82 -2.22
CA PHE A 68 -2.52 -8.08 -2.95
C PHE A 68 -1.13 -8.67 -2.83
N ARG A 69 -1.01 -10.00 -2.88
CA ARG A 69 0.27 -10.71 -2.83
C ARG A 69 0.29 -11.90 -3.77
N LEU A 70 1.37 -12.03 -4.54
CA LEU A 70 1.72 -13.21 -5.32
C LEU A 70 3.05 -13.79 -4.78
N PRO A 71 2.99 -14.89 -4.00
CA PRO A 71 4.18 -15.53 -3.45
C PRO A 71 5.13 -15.99 -4.55
N LYS A 72 6.42 -15.68 -4.43
CA LYS A 72 7.47 -16.03 -5.41
C LYS A 72 7.09 -15.68 -6.87
N GLY A 73 6.32 -14.61 -7.04
CA GLY A 73 5.81 -14.16 -8.35
C GLY A 73 6.86 -13.46 -9.21
N GLY A 74 7.93 -12.98 -8.59
CA GLY A 74 8.94 -12.18 -9.27
C GLY A 74 9.81 -13.01 -10.22
N THR A 75 10.01 -12.50 -11.43
CA THR A 75 10.71 -13.21 -12.50
C THR A 75 12.10 -12.62 -12.79
N GLY A 76 12.40 -11.42 -12.29
CA GLY A 76 13.61 -10.69 -12.65
C GLY A 76 13.58 -10.08 -14.04
N ILE A 77 12.43 -10.09 -14.72
CA ILE A 77 12.19 -9.38 -15.98
C ILE A 77 11.03 -8.38 -15.81
N GLU A 78 10.95 -7.40 -16.70
CA GLU A 78 9.87 -6.43 -16.69
C GLU A 78 8.57 -7.07 -17.17
N LEU A 79 7.51 -6.94 -16.38
CA LEU A 79 6.19 -7.50 -16.67
C LEU A 79 5.09 -6.48 -16.34
N PRO A 80 3.93 -6.55 -17.02
CA PRO A 80 2.81 -5.66 -16.75
C PRO A 80 2.16 -5.98 -15.40
N VAL A 81 1.87 -4.93 -14.64
CA VAL A 81 0.90 -4.93 -13.55
C VAL A 81 -0.42 -4.40 -14.10
N VAL A 82 -1.47 -5.23 -14.05
CA VAL A 82 -2.81 -4.87 -14.52
C VAL A 82 -3.75 -4.86 -13.34
N ILE A 83 -4.51 -3.79 -13.19
CA ILE A 83 -5.48 -3.61 -12.10
C ILE A 83 -6.84 -3.34 -12.75
N SER A 84 -7.78 -4.26 -12.53
CA SER A 84 -9.15 -4.14 -12.99
C SER A 84 -9.97 -3.41 -11.93
N THR A 85 -10.73 -2.40 -12.36
CA THR A 85 -11.57 -1.58 -11.47
C THR A 85 -12.99 -1.47 -12.01
N THR A 86 -13.95 -1.21 -11.12
CA THR A 86 -15.34 -0.89 -11.50
C THR A 86 -15.87 0.28 -10.66
N GLY A 87 -16.86 0.99 -11.18
CA GLY A 87 -17.40 2.19 -10.56
C GLY A 87 -16.52 3.43 -10.75
N SER A 88 -17.04 4.59 -10.32
CA SER A 88 -16.37 5.89 -10.48
C SER A 88 -15.72 6.33 -9.17
N ALA A 89 -14.39 6.43 -9.17
CA ALA A 89 -13.56 6.88 -8.06
C ALA A 89 -12.17 7.30 -8.59
N TRP A 90 -11.38 7.97 -7.75
CA TRP A 90 -9.95 8.07 -7.98
C TRP A 90 -9.24 6.86 -7.37
N TYR A 91 -8.26 6.35 -8.12
CA TYR A 91 -7.43 5.24 -7.77
C TYR A 91 -5.97 5.65 -7.79
N MET A 92 -5.18 5.08 -6.89
CA MET A 92 -3.72 5.11 -6.95
C MET A 92 -3.21 3.75 -6.55
N ALA A 93 -2.22 3.26 -7.29
CA ALA A 93 -1.64 1.96 -7.08
C ALA A 93 -0.13 2.01 -7.18
N THR A 94 0.52 1.07 -6.50
CA THR A 94 1.95 0.80 -6.63
C THR A 94 2.21 -0.69 -6.43
N ALA A 95 3.29 -1.18 -7.03
CA ALA A 95 3.75 -2.55 -6.84
C ALA A 95 5.12 -2.54 -6.14
N TYR A 96 5.37 -3.51 -5.28
CA TYR A 96 6.67 -3.67 -4.63
C TYR A 96 7.02 -5.14 -4.40
N SER A 97 8.31 -5.46 -4.30
CA SER A 97 8.77 -6.83 -4.06
C SER A 97 9.60 -6.98 -2.79
N VAL A 98 9.47 -8.14 -2.15
CA VAL A 98 10.26 -8.54 -0.98
C VAL A 98 10.97 -9.85 -1.33
N LYS A 99 12.30 -9.85 -1.22
CA LYS A 99 13.14 -11.04 -1.46
C LYS A 99 13.17 -11.93 -0.22
N ASP A 100 13.60 -13.17 -0.45
CA ASP A 100 13.94 -14.13 0.61
C ASP A 100 12.78 -14.39 1.58
N VAL A 101 11.54 -14.37 1.08
CA VAL A 101 10.35 -14.56 1.91
C VAL A 101 10.16 -16.04 2.25
N HIS A 102 10.27 -16.35 3.53
CA HIS A 102 9.99 -17.63 4.15
C HIS A 102 8.64 -17.63 4.87
N LYS A 103 8.28 -16.53 5.54
CA LYS A 103 7.04 -16.43 6.32
C LYS A 103 6.45 -15.03 6.24
N VAL A 104 5.13 -14.99 6.17
CA VAL A 104 4.36 -13.74 6.23
C VAL A 104 3.53 -13.73 7.51
N GLY A 105 3.76 -12.73 8.34
CA GLY A 105 3.05 -12.51 9.58
C GLY A 105 1.63 -11.96 9.38
N PRO A 106 0.84 -11.87 10.47
CA PRO A 106 -0.48 -11.28 10.43
C PRO A 106 -0.41 -9.80 10.04
N LEU A 107 -1.48 -9.31 9.43
CA LEU A 107 -1.68 -7.90 9.18
C LEU A 107 -1.95 -7.18 10.52
N GLN A 108 -1.38 -6.00 10.67
CA GLN A 108 -1.62 -5.12 11.82
C GLN A 108 -2.15 -3.80 11.32
N VAL A 109 -3.33 -3.43 11.80
CA VAL A 109 -4.09 -2.29 11.28
C VAL A 109 -4.29 -1.25 12.37
N VAL A 110 -4.05 0.01 12.05
CA VAL A 110 -4.45 1.18 12.84
C VAL A 110 -5.15 2.17 11.93
N TYR A 111 -5.94 3.07 12.50
CA TYR A 111 -6.66 4.09 11.72
C TYR A 111 -6.95 5.31 12.59
N GLY A 112 -7.33 6.40 11.94
CA GLY A 112 -7.82 7.56 12.65
C GLY A 112 -8.07 8.75 11.74
N ASN A 113 -8.35 9.88 12.38
CA ASN A 113 -8.44 11.18 11.75
C ASN A 113 -7.49 12.16 12.46
N SER A 114 -6.33 12.41 11.86
CA SER A 114 -5.30 13.25 12.47
C SER A 114 -4.27 13.74 11.45
N LYS A 115 -3.38 14.63 11.88
CA LYS A 115 -2.24 15.12 11.08
C LYS A 115 -1.01 14.21 11.18
N ALA A 116 -0.97 13.29 12.14
CA ALA A 116 0.24 12.56 12.52
C ALA A 116 -0.07 11.08 12.73
N PRO A 117 -0.28 10.30 11.64
CA PRO A 117 -0.41 8.86 11.75
C PRO A 117 0.90 8.24 12.27
N SER A 118 0.76 7.28 13.17
CA SER A 118 1.88 6.54 13.74
C SER A 118 1.46 5.10 14.06
N GLN A 119 2.38 4.16 13.87
CA GLN A 119 2.19 2.76 14.17
C GLN A 119 3.51 2.15 14.65
N LEU A 120 3.46 1.40 15.74
CA LEU A 120 4.54 0.51 16.17
C LEU A 120 4.10 -0.94 15.92
N PRO A 121 4.52 -1.56 14.81
CA PRO A 121 4.17 -2.93 14.51
C PRO A 121 4.96 -3.91 15.38
N THR A 122 4.29 -4.95 15.86
CA THR A 122 4.95 -6.10 16.46
C THR A 122 5.69 -6.88 15.37
N SER A 123 6.99 -7.09 15.54
CA SER A 123 7.81 -7.83 14.59
C SER A 123 8.86 -8.68 15.32
N PRO A 124 8.95 -9.99 15.05
CA PRO A 124 10.04 -10.78 15.57
C PRO A 124 11.40 -10.32 15.01
N PRO A 125 12.51 -10.60 15.72
CA PRO A 125 13.85 -10.38 15.18
C PRO A 125 14.05 -11.07 13.82
N GLY A 126 14.72 -10.40 12.89
CA GLY A 126 14.99 -10.93 11.55
C GLY A 126 13.88 -10.76 10.52
N TYR A 127 12.75 -10.15 10.89
CA TYR A 127 11.67 -9.82 9.96
C TYR A 127 11.84 -8.40 9.41
N VAL A 128 11.49 -8.22 8.14
CA VAL A 128 11.22 -6.92 7.52
C VAL A 128 9.76 -6.57 7.74
N VAL A 129 9.49 -5.40 8.30
CA VAL A 129 8.15 -4.81 8.36
C VAL A 129 7.92 -3.95 7.12
N ILE A 130 6.82 -4.17 6.42
CA ILE A 130 6.28 -3.26 5.42
C ILE A 130 5.11 -2.50 6.05
N GLN A 131 5.23 -1.18 6.13
CA GLN A 131 4.22 -0.26 6.62
C GLN A 131 3.66 0.55 5.46
N SER A 132 2.34 0.58 5.34
CA SER A 132 1.64 1.54 4.50
C SER A 132 0.84 2.49 5.36
N PHE A 133 0.91 3.79 5.06
CA PHE A 133 -0.11 4.73 5.49
C PHE A 133 -0.85 5.22 4.25
N ALA A 134 -2.16 5.11 4.26
CA ALA A 134 -3.03 5.59 3.20
C ALA A 134 -4.06 6.55 3.76
N ALA A 135 -4.47 7.52 2.97
CA ALA A 135 -5.53 8.46 3.31
C ALA A 135 -6.48 8.69 2.14
N SER A 136 -7.74 8.94 2.47
CA SER A 136 -8.80 9.28 1.52
C SER A 136 -9.92 10.00 2.26
N ASN A 137 -10.82 10.70 1.55
CA ASN A 137 -11.86 11.48 2.22
C ASN A 137 -13.17 11.55 1.44
N ALA A 138 -13.64 10.42 0.89
CA ALA A 138 -14.91 10.34 0.18
C ALA A 138 -15.04 11.40 -0.93
N ALA A 139 -14.05 11.47 -1.83
CA ALA A 139 -13.86 12.53 -2.83
C ALA A 139 -13.39 13.90 -2.32
N GLY A 140 -13.43 14.14 -1.00
CA GLY A 140 -12.94 15.36 -0.38
C GLY A 140 -11.41 15.47 -0.39
N PRO A 141 -10.88 16.63 0.01
CA PRO A 141 -9.45 16.87 0.01
C PRO A 141 -8.73 15.99 1.04
N VAL A 142 -7.50 15.60 0.67
CA VAL A 142 -6.50 14.91 1.48
C VAL A 142 -5.20 15.70 1.39
N TYR A 143 -4.41 15.66 2.45
CA TYR A 143 -3.12 16.36 2.54
C TYR A 143 -2.00 15.34 2.45
N GLN A 144 -0.98 15.65 1.65
CA GLN A 144 0.16 14.74 1.45
C GLN A 144 0.78 14.32 2.78
N GLN A 145 0.96 13.01 2.97
CA GLN A 145 1.71 12.49 4.10
C GLN A 145 3.20 12.52 3.79
N VAL A 146 3.97 13.13 4.69
CA VAL A 146 5.43 13.17 4.64
C VAL A 146 5.96 12.30 5.77
N LYS A 147 6.88 11.39 5.45
CA LYS A 147 7.54 10.53 6.45
C LYS A 147 8.21 11.39 7.53
N SER A 148 7.88 11.10 8.80
CA SER A 148 8.44 11.80 9.96
C SER A 148 9.13 10.88 10.96
N GLY A 149 8.97 9.55 10.84
CA GLY A 149 9.65 8.60 11.71
C GLY A 149 9.76 7.18 11.14
N GLY A 150 10.81 6.46 11.57
CA GLY A 150 11.03 5.02 11.38
C GLY A 150 11.23 4.53 9.95
N GLY A 151 12.08 3.51 9.75
CA GLY A 151 12.24 2.82 8.48
C GLY A 151 12.73 3.66 7.29
N SER A 152 12.75 3.03 6.12
CA SER A 152 13.11 3.63 4.83
C SER A 152 11.87 3.84 3.96
N LEU A 153 11.70 5.04 3.42
CA LEU A 153 10.64 5.34 2.44
C LEU A 153 10.86 4.50 1.17
N ARG A 154 9.79 3.88 0.67
CA ARG A 154 9.80 3.07 -0.56
C ARG A 154 8.92 3.64 -1.65
N PHE A 155 7.82 4.25 -1.25
CA PHE A 155 6.88 4.89 -2.18
C PHE A 155 6.16 6.04 -1.47
N THR A 156 5.89 7.10 -2.22
CA THR A 156 4.91 8.12 -1.87
C THR A 156 4.19 8.53 -3.14
N GLY A 157 2.87 8.65 -3.05
CA GLY A 157 2.03 9.15 -4.11
C GLY A 157 0.93 10.00 -3.50
N HIS A 158 0.65 11.13 -4.15
CA HIS A 158 -0.35 12.08 -3.69
C HIS A 158 -1.25 12.53 -4.85
N LEU A 159 -2.55 12.48 -4.61
CA LEU A 159 -3.58 13.15 -5.40
C LEU A 159 -4.49 13.95 -4.44
N PRO A 160 -5.23 14.96 -4.93
CA PRO A 160 -6.08 15.77 -4.07
C PRO A 160 -7.06 15.00 -3.19
N SER A 161 -7.51 13.80 -3.57
CA SER A 161 -8.47 12.99 -2.81
C SER A 161 -7.91 11.71 -2.18
N ILE A 162 -6.65 11.33 -2.46
CA ILE A 162 -5.99 10.12 -1.96
C ILE A 162 -4.49 10.32 -1.76
N ASP A 163 -3.96 9.66 -0.74
CA ASP A 163 -2.54 9.62 -0.45
C ASP A 163 -2.11 8.20 -0.08
N LEU A 164 -0.91 7.81 -0.51
CA LEU A 164 -0.33 6.51 -0.17
C LEU A 164 1.17 6.68 0.07
N MET A 165 1.62 6.25 1.24
CA MET A 165 3.02 6.18 1.61
C MET A 165 3.36 4.76 2.05
N ILE A 166 4.44 4.20 1.51
CA ILE A 166 4.95 2.88 1.90
C ILE A 166 6.37 3.04 2.42
N SER A 167 6.63 2.49 3.60
CA SER A 167 7.93 2.41 4.23
C SER A 167 8.25 0.99 4.64
N SER A 168 9.54 0.69 4.81
CA SER A 168 9.98 -0.61 5.31
C SER A 168 11.11 -0.49 6.30
N ASP A 169 11.17 -1.38 7.28
CA ASP A 169 12.33 -1.51 8.16
C ASP A 169 12.61 -2.97 8.46
N ASN A 170 13.88 -3.31 8.70
CA ASN A 170 14.30 -4.64 9.19
C ASN A 170 14.76 -4.60 10.64
N VAL A 171 14.70 -3.42 11.29
CA VAL A 171 14.93 -3.25 12.71
C VAL A 171 13.61 -3.52 13.45
N GLY A 172 13.62 -4.51 14.35
CA GLY A 172 12.50 -4.76 15.24
C GLY A 172 12.26 -3.57 16.18
N GLY A 173 10.99 -3.26 16.46
CA GLY A 173 10.63 -2.17 17.37
C GLY A 173 10.62 -0.77 16.73
N THR A 174 10.68 -0.66 15.41
CA THR A 174 10.55 0.62 14.71
C THR A 174 9.12 1.16 14.76
N THR A 175 8.97 2.39 15.28
CA THR A 175 7.75 3.19 15.13
C THR A 175 7.77 3.93 13.80
N PHE A 176 6.87 3.57 12.89
CA PHE A 176 6.66 4.27 11.64
C PHE A 176 5.72 5.45 11.85
N ALA A 177 6.07 6.62 11.32
CA ALA A 177 5.26 7.81 11.46
C ALA A 177 5.27 8.68 10.20
N ALA A 178 4.17 9.39 9.99
CA ALA A 178 4.03 10.43 8.97
C ALA A 178 3.45 11.72 9.56
N THR A 179 3.52 12.80 8.80
CA THR A 179 2.91 14.09 9.13
C THR A 179 2.28 14.68 7.87
N ALA A 180 1.10 15.29 8.02
CA ALA A 180 0.37 15.97 6.95
C ALA A 180 0.05 17.42 7.34
N GLY A 181 -0.14 18.29 6.36
CA GLY A 181 -0.46 19.71 6.60
C GLY A 181 -1.78 19.92 7.35
N SER A 182 -2.75 19.02 7.15
CA SER A 182 -3.99 18.99 7.91
C SER A 182 -4.45 17.56 8.18
N ALA A 183 -5.57 17.43 8.90
CA ALA A 183 -6.06 16.14 9.34
C ALA A 183 -6.61 15.34 8.14
N ASN A 184 -6.21 14.08 8.07
CA ASN A 184 -6.69 13.12 7.08
C ASN A 184 -7.46 12.00 7.77
N ASN A 185 -8.49 11.44 7.12
CA ASN A 185 -8.91 10.08 7.47
C ASN A 185 -7.85 9.14 6.91
N TRP A 186 -7.19 8.38 7.78
CA TRP A 186 -6.08 7.54 7.40
C TRP A 186 -6.24 6.11 7.94
N VAL A 187 -5.49 5.20 7.31
CA VAL A 187 -5.28 3.83 7.75
C VAL A 187 -3.80 3.50 7.68
N GLY A 188 -3.29 2.83 8.70
CA GLY A 188 -1.97 2.20 8.73
C GLY A 188 -2.14 0.69 8.56
N LEU A 189 -1.37 0.10 7.64
CA LEU A 189 -1.35 -1.34 7.38
C LEU A 189 0.09 -1.85 7.43
N ALA A 190 0.43 -2.55 8.50
CA ALA A 190 1.75 -3.15 8.68
C ALA A 190 1.71 -4.66 8.50
N GLN A 191 2.80 -5.22 7.98
CA GLN A 191 2.99 -6.67 7.92
C GLN A 191 4.47 -7.01 8.10
N ALA A 192 4.76 -7.91 9.04
CA ALA A 192 6.09 -8.48 9.23
C ALA A 192 6.30 -9.65 8.25
N ILE A 193 7.45 -9.68 7.58
CA ILE A 193 7.82 -10.66 6.56
C ILE A 193 9.26 -11.11 6.82
N SER A 194 9.50 -12.40 6.98
CA SER A 194 10.85 -12.98 7.11
C SER A 194 11.22 -13.74 5.87
#